data_AF-A0A351JXF0-F1
#
_entry.id   AF-A0A351JXF0-F1
#
_cell.length_a   1.000
_cell.length_b   1.000
_cell.length_c   1.000
_cell.angle_alpha   90.00
_cell.angle_beta   90.00
_cell.angle_gamma   90.00
#
_symmetry.space_group_name_H-M   'P 1'
#
loop_
_entity.id
_entity.type
_entity.pdbx_description
1 polymer ?
#
loop_
_entity_poly.entity_id
_entity_poly.type
_entity_poly.pdbx_seq_one_letter_code
_entity_poly.pdbx_strand_id
1 'polypeptide(L)'
;MPARIEQDALGVPIEGATRAEVSLRAAVGRVGVRAAADPNLLVGGTLVAPWPDRGRWTLDRVGDTARFNLTLDRRHDLSTAVWPDRSRVTVELAPFVSLTLRATLGEGTATLDLAGLVLTEIAVQGGAGRVDLILPARGRLAAEVTSGTGEVTVRIPAGMAARIRVEGRRGSVDVVGDYQPDNGVFTSPGYDTAAHRVDLTVRANVGRITVLGVRSL
;
A
#
# COMPACT_ATOMS: atom_id res chain seq x y z
N MET A 1 10.27 -31.17 -20.23
CA MET A 1 10.50 -30.46 -18.94
C MET A 1 9.13 -30.05 -18.41
N PRO A 2 8.72 -30.40 -17.17
CA PRO A 2 7.37 -30.04 -16.73
C PRO A 2 7.28 -28.52 -16.56
N ALA A 3 6.23 -27.93 -17.12
CA ALA A 3 5.91 -26.51 -17.03
C ALA A 3 5.83 -26.08 -15.55
N ARG A 4 6.75 -25.20 -15.14
CA ARG A 4 6.89 -24.77 -13.74
C ARG A 4 6.01 -23.54 -13.56
N ILE A 5 4.97 -23.67 -12.74
CA ILE A 5 3.91 -22.69 -12.49
C ILE A 5 4.49 -21.27 -12.27
N GLU A 6 4.10 -20.28 -13.10
CA GLU A 6 4.49 -18.85 -12.96
C GLU A 6 3.33 -17.99 -12.43
N GLN A 7 2.28 -18.64 -11.91
CA GLN A 7 1.12 -17.99 -11.31
C GLN A 7 0.59 -18.82 -10.13
N ASP A 8 0.46 -18.19 -8.97
CA ASP A 8 -0.13 -18.78 -7.77
C ASP A 8 -1.42 -18.04 -7.41
N ALA A 9 -2.44 -18.79 -6.99
CA ALA A 9 -3.70 -18.23 -6.53
C ALA A 9 -3.64 -18.14 -4.99
N LEU A 10 -3.90 -16.95 -4.45
CA LEU A 10 -3.94 -16.73 -3.02
C LEU A 10 -5.37 -16.99 -2.52
N GLY A 11 -5.50 -17.78 -1.47
CA GLY A 11 -6.79 -18.17 -0.89
C GLY A 11 -6.64 -18.54 0.58
N VAL A 12 -6.13 -17.62 1.38
CA VAL A 12 -5.94 -17.82 2.81
C VAL A 12 -7.26 -17.56 3.54
N PRO A 13 -7.84 -18.55 4.23
CA PRO A 13 -9.08 -18.36 4.98
C PRO A 13 -8.88 -17.47 6.22
N ILE A 14 -9.94 -16.83 6.70
CA ILE A 14 -9.91 -15.96 7.88
C ILE A 14 -9.57 -16.72 9.16
N GLU A 15 -10.14 -17.91 9.34
CA GLU A 15 -9.91 -18.83 10.47
C GLU A 15 -9.99 -18.14 11.84
N GLY A 16 -10.98 -17.25 12.01
CA GLY A 16 -11.20 -16.54 13.27
C GLY A 16 -10.19 -15.45 13.59
N ALA A 17 -9.28 -15.11 12.67
CA ALA A 17 -8.36 -13.99 12.84
C ALA A 17 -9.15 -12.67 12.96
N THR A 18 -8.90 -11.94 14.05
CA THR A 18 -9.46 -10.59 14.29
C THR A 18 -8.45 -9.51 13.90
N ARG A 19 -7.17 -9.89 13.80
CA ARG A 19 -6.05 -9.04 13.41
C ARG A 19 -5.22 -9.71 12.34
N ALA A 20 -4.64 -8.91 11.44
CA ALA A 20 -3.59 -9.41 10.57
C ALA A 20 -2.51 -8.38 10.24
N GLU A 21 -1.29 -8.88 10.12
CA GLU A 21 -0.11 -8.15 9.68
C GLU A 21 0.22 -8.63 8.26
N VAL A 22 0.20 -7.71 7.29
CA VAL A 22 0.40 -8.01 5.87
C VAL A 22 1.68 -7.34 5.41
N SER A 23 2.65 -8.13 4.95
CA SER A 23 3.94 -7.67 4.46
C SER A 23 4.13 -8.13 3.02
N LEU A 24 4.21 -7.17 2.10
CA LEU A 24 4.39 -7.39 0.67
C LEU A 24 5.74 -6.79 0.26
N ARG A 25 6.62 -7.59 -0.33
CA ARG A 25 7.90 -7.13 -0.87
C ARG A 25 8.02 -7.55 -2.31
N ALA A 26 8.11 -6.58 -3.21
CA ALA A 26 8.33 -6.81 -4.61
C ALA A 26 9.58 -6.06 -5.04
N ALA A 27 10.59 -6.78 -5.52
CA ALA A 27 11.77 -6.15 -6.11
C ALA A 27 11.38 -5.35 -7.36
N VAL A 28 10.43 -5.87 -8.13
CA VAL A 28 9.91 -5.22 -9.33
C VAL A 28 8.45 -5.58 -9.60
N GLY A 29 7.77 -4.70 -10.33
CA GLY A 29 6.57 -5.02 -11.08
C GLY A 29 5.35 -4.26 -10.61
N ARG A 30 4.19 -4.92 -10.67
CA ARG A 30 2.92 -4.31 -10.34
C ARG A 30 2.33 -4.89 -9.06
N VAL A 31 2.12 -4.05 -8.05
CA VAL A 31 1.48 -4.44 -6.79
C VAL A 31 0.11 -3.80 -6.70
N GLY A 32 -0.93 -4.63 -6.59
CA GLY A 32 -2.30 -4.23 -6.37
C GLY A 32 -2.77 -4.70 -5.00
N VAL A 33 -3.35 -3.81 -4.19
CA VAL A 33 -4.01 -4.17 -2.94
C VAL A 33 -5.41 -3.60 -2.92
N ARG A 34 -6.40 -4.42 -2.56
CA ARG A 34 -7.80 -3.96 -2.39
C ARG A 34 -8.55 -4.75 -1.33
N ALA A 35 -9.77 -4.33 -1.01
CA ALA A 35 -10.68 -5.13 -0.22
C ALA A 35 -11.08 -6.44 -0.93
N ALA A 36 -11.17 -7.52 -0.16
CA ALA A 36 -11.66 -8.81 -0.61
C ALA A 36 -13.19 -8.78 -0.77
N ALA A 37 -13.65 -9.44 -1.84
CA ALA A 37 -15.07 -9.65 -2.08
C ALA A 37 -15.63 -10.82 -1.26
N ASP A 38 -14.81 -11.85 -1.02
CA ASP A 38 -15.19 -13.02 -0.22
C ASP A 38 -14.94 -12.73 1.27
N PRO A 39 -15.99 -12.72 2.12
CA PRO A 39 -15.85 -12.44 3.55
C PRO A 39 -15.15 -13.56 4.32
N ASN A 40 -14.96 -14.75 3.73
CA ASN A 40 -14.31 -15.89 4.38
C ASN A 40 -12.78 -15.91 4.19
N LEU A 41 -12.26 -15.06 3.30
CA LEU A 41 -10.82 -14.97 3.04
C LEU A 41 -10.18 -13.88 3.87
N LEU A 42 -9.08 -14.20 4.54
CA LEU A 42 -8.15 -13.21 5.07
C LEU A 42 -7.40 -12.53 3.93
N VAL A 43 -6.86 -13.35 3.03
CA VAL A 43 -6.04 -12.94 1.89
C VAL A 43 -6.48 -13.71 0.66
N GLY A 44 -7.00 -13.02 -0.34
CA GLY A 44 -7.26 -13.52 -1.68
C GLY A 44 -6.32 -12.91 -2.72
N GLY A 45 -6.40 -13.38 -3.95
CA GLY A 45 -5.79 -12.73 -5.10
C GLY A 45 -4.84 -13.63 -5.90
N THR A 46 -3.85 -13.03 -6.54
CA THR A 46 -2.95 -13.73 -7.48
C THR A 46 -1.52 -13.22 -7.39
N LEU A 47 -0.57 -14.13 -7.56
CA LEU A 47 0.85 -13.86 -7.65
C LEU A 47 1.34 -14.40 -8.99
N VAL A 48 1.69 -13.52 -9.92
CA VAL A 48 2.26 -13.85 -11.23
C VAL A 48 3.74 -13.48 -11.20
N ALA A 49 4.62 -14.46 -11.36
CA ALA A 49 6.06 -14.30 -11.25
C ALA A 49 6.75 -15.16 -12.32
N PRO A 50 6.81 -14.67 -13.57
CA PRO A 50 7.44 -15.40 -14.64
C PRO A 50 8.95 -15.48 -14.46
N TRP A 51 9.56 -16.55 -14.97
CA TRP A 51 11.00 -16.71 -15.00
C TRP A 51 11.64 -15.47 -15.66
N PRO A 52 12.73 -14.93 -15.10
CA PRO A 52 13.54 -15.46 -14.00
C PRO A 52 13.10 -15.06 -12.59
N ASP A 53 12.02 -14.30 -12.45
CA ASP A 53 11.54 -13.82 -11.16
C ASP A 53 11.00 -14.97 -10.30
N ARG A 54 10.91 -14.74 -9.00
CA ARG A 54 10.40 -15.74 -8.06
C ARG A 54 9.48 -15.12 -7.01
N GLY A 55 8.22 -15.52 -7.08
CA GLY A 55 7.23 -15.26 -6.04
C GLY A 55 7.23 -16.36 -4.96
N ARG A 56 7.01 -15.97 -3.71
CA ARG A 56 6.73 -16.85 -2.57
C ARG A 56 5.85 -16.14 -1.57
N TRP A 57 5.14 -16.91 -0.75
CA TRP A 57 4.45 -16.38 0.42
C TRP A 57 4.51 -17.36 1.59
N THR A 58 4.30 -16.85 2.80
CA THR A 58 4.15 -17.62 4.04
C THR A 58 3.01 -17.05 4.87
N LEU A 59 2.44 -17.90 5.72
CA LEU A 59 1.41 -17.55 6.67
C LEU A 59 1.77 -18.15 8.03
N ASP A 60 1.83 -17.30 9.04
CA ASP A 60 1.98 -17.71 10.44
C ASP A 60 0.77 -17.21 11.23
N ARG A 61 0.30 -18.00 12.20
CA ARG A 61 -0.79 -17.59 13.11
C ARG A 61 -0.34 -17.68 14.55
N VAL A 62 -0.61 -16.62 15.31
CA VAL A 62 -0.32 -16.55 16.75
C VAL A 62 -1.56 -15.99 17.44
N GLY A 63 -2.30 -16.86 18.14
CA GLY A 63 -3.58 -16.48 18.75
C GLY A 63 -4.60 -16.04 17.71
N ASP A 64 -5.14 -14.84 17.87
CA ASP A 64 -6.13 -14.21 16.98
C ASP A 64 -5.49 -13.40 15.83
N THR A 65 -4.16 -13.43 15.73
CA THR A 65 -3.39 -12.62 14.78
C THR A 65 -2.77 -13.50 13.70
N ALA A 66 -3.00 -13.15 12.44
CA ALA A 66 -2.40 -13.79 11.28
C ALA A 66 -1.31 -12.91 10.66
N ARG A 67 -0.18 -13.50 10.27
CA ARG A 67 0.95 -12.81 9.64
C ARG A 67 1.15 -13.35 8.25
N PHE A 68 0.81 -12.55 7.25
CA PHE A 68 0.98 -12.89 5.85
C PHE A 68 2.20 -12.17 5.27
N ASN A 69 3.15 -12.93 4.74
CA ASN A 69 4.34 -12.38 4.09
C ASN A 69 4.37 -12.86 2.64
N LEU A 70 4.52 -11.94 1.70
CA LEU A 70 4.71 -12.25 0.27
C LEU A 70 5.97 -11.54 -0.23
N THR A 71 6.82 -12.30 -0.93
CA THR A 71 8.04 -11.80 -1.56
C THR A 71 8.04 -12.14 -3.04
N LEU A 72 8.39 -11.17 -3.88
CA LEU A 72 8.65 -11.30 -5.30
C LEU A 72 10.08 -10.79 -5.57
N ASP A 73 10.99 -11.72 -5.82
CA ASP A 73 12.41 -11.43 -6.05
C ASP A 73 12.75 -11.42 -7.53
N ARG A 74 13.52 -10.43 -7.98
CA ARG A 74 14.18 -10.43 -9.28
C ARG A 74 15.50 -11.21 -9.17
N ARG A 75 15.73 -12.18 -10.06
CA ARG A 75 16.92 -13.06 -10.01
C ARG A 75 17.94 -12.79 -11.11
N HIS A 76 17.87 -11.62 -11.73
CA HIS A 76 18.76 -11.24 -12.83
C HIS A 76 18.99 -9.73 -12.84
N ASP A 77 20.13 -9.32 -13.38
CA ASP A 77 20.55 -7.92 -13.43
C ASP A 77 20.19 -7.22 -14.76
N LEU A 78 19.38 -7.87 -15.61
CA LEU A 78 19.01 -7.26 -16.89
C LEU A 78 18.02 -6.12 -16.66
N SER A 79 18.17 -5.07 -17.45
CA SER A 79 17.29 -3.90 -17.37
C SER A 79 15.88 -4.24 -17.82
N THR A 80 14.91 -3.45 -17.35
CA THR A 80 13.51 -3.53 -17.79
C THR A 80 13.32 -3.19 -19.27
N ALA A 81 14.33 -2.61 -19.94
CA ALA A 81 14.33 -2.40 -21.39
C ALA A 81 14.61 -3.68 -22.18
N VAL A 82 15.39 -4.60 -21.62
CA VAL A 82 15.72 -5.90 -22.25
C VAL A 82 14.72 -6.97 -21.83
N TRP A 83 14.31 -6.96 -20.55
CA TRP A 83 13.27 -7.84 -20.02
C TRP A 83 12.15 -7.00 -19.40
N PRO A 84 11.06 -6.71 -20.13
CA PRO A 84 9.96 -5.94 -19.59
C PRO A 84 9.35 -6.69 -18.40
N ASP A 85 9.03 -5.95 -17.35
CA ASP A 85 8.39 -6.53 -16.19
C ASP A 85 7.02 -7.10 -16.56
N ARG A 86 6.82 -8.36 -16.18
CA ARG A 86 5.55 -9.09 -16.32
C ARG A 86 5.04 -9.56 -14.97
N SER A 87 5.74 -9.22 -13.89
CA SER A 87 5.48 -9.71 -12.56
C SER A 87 4.39 -8.87 -11.91
N ARG A 88 3.39 -9.54 -11.35
CA ARG A 88 2.20 -8.88 -10.81
C ARG A 88 1.74 -9.58 -9.54
N VAL A 89 1.53 -8.80 -8.50
CA VAL A 89 0.94 -9.22 -7.25
C VAL A 89 -0.40 -8.50 -7.10
N THR A 90 -1.48 -9.24 -6.96
CA THR A 90 -2.79 -8.72 -6.58
C THR A 90 -3.18 -9.37 -5.27
N VAL A 91 -3.38 -8.56 -4.23
CA VAL A 91 -3.74 -9.01 -2.89
C VAL A 91 -5.08 -8.39 -2.51
N GLU A 92 -5.98 -9.24 -2.07
CA GLU A 92 -7.32 -8.87 -1.61
C GLU A 92 -7.41 -9.14 -0.12
N LEU A 93 -7.73 -8.14 0.70
CA LEU A 93 -7.67 -8.26 2.16
C LEU A 93 -9.06 -8.20 2.80
N ALA A 94 -9.26 -8.96 3.88
CA ALA A 94 -10.50 -8.98 4.62
C ALA A 94 -10.92 -7.57 5.11
N PRO A 95 -12.13 -7.08 4.78
CA PRO A 95 -12.55 -5.71 5.12
C PRO A 95 -12.96 -5.51 6.59
N PHE A 96 -13.12 -6.59 7.36
CA PHE A 96 -13.58 -6.55 8.75
C PHE A 96 -12.51 -6.92 9.79
N VAL A 97 -11.31 -7.28 9.32
CA VAL A 97 -10.15 -7.58 10.18
C VAL A 97 -9.36 -6.29 10.43
N SER A 98 -8.82 -6.12 11.64
CA SER A 98 -7.91 -5.01 11.92
C SER A 98 -6.54 -5.30 11.32
N LEU A 99 -6.15 -4.52 10.31
CA LEU A 99 -4.97 -4.77 9.50
C LEU A 99 -3.81 -3.81 9.81
N THR A 100 -2.59 -4.31 9.68
CA THR A 100 -1.42 -3.49 9.35
C THR A 100 -0.90 -3.90 7.98
N LEU A 101 -0.48 -2.93 7.17
CA LEU A 101 0.03 -3.17 5.82
C LEU A 101 1.41 -2.55 5.64
N ARG A 102 2.39 -3.38 5.30
CA ARG A 102 3.71 -2.95 4.84
C ARG A 102 3.90 -3.39 3.40
N ALA A 103 4.15 -2.46 2.50
CA ALA A 103 4.39 -2.74 1.09
C ALA A 103 5.69 -2.09 0.63
N THR A 104 6.66 -2.90 0.21
CA THR A 104 7.92 -2.44 -0.37
C THR A 104 7.95 -2.82 -1.84
N LEU A 105 8.19 -1.84 -2.71
CA LEU A 105 8.33 -2.00 -4.15
C LEU A 105 9.67 -1.39 -4.59
N GLY A 106 10.57 -2.18 -5.18
CA GLY A 106 11.84 -1.69 -5.72
C GLY A 106 11.62 -0.82 -6.96
N GLU A 107 11.12 -1.41 -8.04
CA GLU A 107 10.81 -0.71 -9.30
C GLU A 107 9.39 -1.05 -9.79
N GLY A 108 8.62 -0.08 -10.26
CA GLY A 108 7.35 -0.34 -10.94
C GLY A 108 6.17 0.47 -10.41
N THR A 109 5.00 -0.14 -10.30
CA THR A 109 3.77 0.55 -9.89
C THR A 109 3.06 -0.14 -8.73
N ALA A 110 2.70 0.62 -7.70
CA ALA A 110 1.81 0.17 -6.63
C ALA A 110 0.48 0.92 -6.71
N THR A 111 -0.64 0.17 -6.75
CA THR A 111 -2.00 0.71 -6.67
C THR A 111 -2.70 0.08 -5.47
N LEU A 112 -2.97 0.87 -4.45
CA LEU A 112 -3.51 0.42 -3.18
C LEU A 112 -4.85 1.12 -2.94
N ASP A 113 -5.95 0.42 -3.19
CA ASP A 113 -7.29 0.88 -2.85
C ASP A 113 -7.70 0.31 -1.48
N LEU A 114 -7.47 1.10 -0.44
CA LEU A 114 -7.69 0.66 0.94
C LEU A 114 -8.98 1.25 1.53
N ALA A 115 -9.82 1.90 0.73
CA ALA A 115 -11.02 2.59 1.19
C ALA A 115 -11.99 1.68 1.98
N GLY A 116 -12.12 0.43 1.54
CA GLY A 116 -12.99 -0.58 2.15
C GLY A 116 -12.38 -1.37 3.31
N LEU A 117 -11.16 -1.05 3.75
CA LEU A 117 -10.43 -1.81 4.77
C LEU A 117 -10.42 -1.12 6.14
N VAL A 118 -10.14 -1.89 7.18
CA VAL A 118 -9.88 -1.38 8.53
C VAL A 118 -8.39 -1.52 8.82
N LEU A 119 -7.64 -0.43 8.64
CA LEU A 119 -6.19 -0.39 8.86
C LEU A 119 -5.83 0.54 10.01
N THR A 120 -4.90 0.10 10.85
CA THR A 120 -4.31 0.92 11.92
C THR A 120 -2.94 1.49 11.51
N GLU A 121 -2.23 0.79 10.62
CA GLU A 121 -0.92 1.20 10.12
C GLU A 121 -0.76 0.87 8.63
N ILE A 122 -0.22 1.82 7.87
CA ILE A 122 0.22 1.64 6.49
C ILE A 122 1.67 2.14 6.39
N ALA A 123 2.56 1.31 5.85
CA ALA A 123 3.91 1.71 5.48
C ALA A 123 4.19 1.29 4.04
N VAL A 124 4.36 2.25 3.13
CA VAL A 124 4.68 2.01 1.72
C VAL A 124 6.07 2.56 1.42
N GLN A 125 6.92 1.74 0.81
CA GLN A 125 8.26 2.10 0.37
C GLN A 125 8.42 1.79 -1.11
N GLY A 126 8.46 2.83 -1.95
CA GLY A 126 8.77 2.73 -3.38
C GLY A 126 10.22 3.10 -3.66
N GLY A 127 10.93 2.34 -4.48
CA GLY A 127 12.26 2.72 -4.99
C GLY A 127 12.13 3.64 -6.19
N ALA A 128 11.71 3.12 -7.33
CA ALA A 128 11.51 3.85 -8.58
C ALA A 128 10.15 3.54 -9.23
N GLY A 129 9.34 4.55 -9.51
CA GLY A 129 8.10 4.40 -10.27
C GLY A 129 6.91 5.15 -9.66
N ARG A 130 5.73 4.52 -9.61
CA ARG A 130 4.48 5.18 -9.19
C ARG A 130 3.82 4.48 -8.02
N VAL A 131 3.38 5.25 -7.03
CA VAL A 131 2.52 4.81 -5.93
C VAL A 131 1.21 5.60 -5.99
N ASP A 132 0.09 4.91 -6.15
CA ASP A 132 -1.26 5.46 -6.00
C ASP A 132 -1.92 4.78 -4.80
N LEU A 133 -2.26 5.56 -3.78
CA LEU A 133 -2.78 5.09 -2.50
C LEU A 133 -4.08 5.82 -2.18
N ILE A 134 -5.18 5.07 -2.06
CA ILE A 134 -6.43 5.54 -1.46
C ILE A 134 -6.45 5.02 -0.02
N LEU A 135 -6.50 5.93 0.95
CA LEU A 135 -6.54 5.57 2.36
C LEU A 135 -7.89 4.94 2.76
N PRO A 136 -7.95 4.21 3.87
CA PRO A 136 -9.20 3.84 4.54
C PRO A 136 -10.10 5.04 4.81
N ALA A 137 -11.40 4.84 4.68
CA ALA A 137 -12.39 5.90 4.93
C ALA A 137 -12.76 6.08 6.41
N ARG A 138 -12.25 5.23 7.31
CA ARG A 138 -12.60 5.23 8.74
C ARG A 138 -11.45 4.72 9.60
N GLY A 139 -11.53 5.06 10.89
CA GLY A 139 -10.60 4.60 11.91
C GLY A 139 -9.51 5.60 12.26
N ARG A 140 -8.55 5.17 13.09
CA ARG A 140 -7.37 5.94 13.48
C ARG A 140 -6.15 5.29 12.84
N LEU A 141 -5.51 6.02 11.96
CA LEU A 141 -4.50 5.49 11.05
C LEU A 141 -3.18 6.23 11.20
N ALA A 142 -2.08 5.48 11.31
CA ALA A 142 -0.75 5.99 11.02
C ALA A 142 -0.35 5.54 9.61
N ALA A 143 0.01 6.46 8.74
CA ALA A 143 0.40 6.17 7.37
C ALA A 143 1.75 6.82 7.02
N GLU A 144 2.68 6.02 6.54
CA GLU A 144 3.96 6.49 6.00
C GLU A 144 4.14 6.01 4.57
N VAL A 145 4.47 6.93 3.67
CA VAL A 145 4.78 6.63 2.27
C VAL A 145 6.12 7.26 1.93
N THR A 146 7.09 6.44 1.57
CA THR A 146 8.41 6.90 1.11
C THR A 146 8.63 6.44 -0.32
N SER A 147 9.09 7.34 -1.19
CA SER A 147 9.50 7.04 -2.55
C SER A 147 10.90 7.54 -2.86
N GLY A 148 11.73 6.73 -3.53
CA GLY A 148 13.02 7.17 -4.04
C GLY A 148 12.83 8.14 -5.21
N THR A 149 12.37 7.61 -6.34
CA THR A 149 12.22 8.35 -7.60
C THR A 149 10.85 8.08 -8.22
N GLY A 150 10.10 9.13 -8.54
CA GLY A 150 8.89 9.04 -9.35
C GLY A 150 7.69 9.76 -8.74
N GLU A 151 6.51 9.15 -8.81
CA GLU A 151 5.25 9.81 -8.48
C GLU A 151 4.55 9.13 -7.31
N VAL A 152 4.16 9.91 -6.32
CA VAL A 152 3.33 9.46 -5.20
C VAL A 152 2.03 10.26 -5.21
N THR A 153 0.91 9.57 -5.31
CA THR A 153 -0.42 10.14 -5.12
C THR A 153 -1.09 9.48 -3.93
N VAL A 154 -1.48 10.28 -2.94
CA VAL A 154 -2.26 9.81 -1.78
C VAL A 154 -3.62 10.50 -1.79
N ARG A 155 -4.70 9.73 -1.73
CA ARG A 155 -6.08 10.21 -1.65
C ARG A 155 -6.61 9.94 -0.25
N ILE A 156 -7.00 11.00 0.44
CA ILE A 156 -7.62 10.95 1.77
C ILE A 156 -9.15 11.01 1.55
N PRO A 157 -9.91 9.95 1.86
CA PRO A 157 -11.36 9.95 1.68
C PRO A 157 -12.07 11.04 2.50
N ALA A 158 -13.27 11.41 2.06
CA ALA A 158 -14.14 12.29 2.84
C ALA A 158 -14.45 11.69 4.23
N GLY A 159 -14.55 12.54 5.24
CA GLY A 159 -14.82 12.12 6.62
C GLY A 159 -13.58 11.70 7.42
N MET A 160 -12.40 11.61 6.79
CA MET A 160 -11.12 11.43 7.49
C MET A 160 -10.47 12.80 7.73
N ALA A 161 -10.35 13.20 8.99
CA ALA A 161 -9.47 14.30 9.34
C ALA A 161 -8.01 13.89 9.11
N ALA A 162 -7.14 14.82 8.72
CA ALA A 162 -5.75 14.50 8.43
C ALA A 162 -4.79 15.51 9.02
N ARG A 163 -3.67 14.99 9.51
CA ARG A 163 -2.46 15.75 9.81
C ARG A 163 -1.36 15.20 8.93
N ILE A 164 -0.90 16.02 8.00
CA ILE A 164 -0.09 15.60 6.86
C ILE A 164 1.27 16.28 6.96
N ARG A 165 2.34 15.50 7.00
CA ARG A 165 3.71 15.99 6.81
C ARG A 165 4.20 15.55 5.43
N VAL A 166 4.67 16.49 4.63
CA VAL A 166 5.22 16.18 3.31
C VAL A 166 6.65 16.69 3.22
N GLU A 167 7.56 15.80 2.81
CA GLU A 167 8.98 16.09 2.66
C GLU A 167 9.44 15.69 1.25
N GLY A 168 9.47 16.66 0.34
CA GLY A 168 10.04 16.49 -1.00
C GLY A 168 11.45 17.11 -1.06
N ARG A 169 12.46 16.37 -1.52
CA ARG A 169 13.82 16.94 -1.69
C ARG A 169 14.00 17.62 -3.05
N ARG A 170 13.61 16.94 -4.14
CA ARG A 170 13.74 17.46 -5.51
C ARG A 170 12.50 17.15 -6.33
N GLY A 171 11.70 18.16 -6.62
CA GLY A 171 10.50 18.05 -7.44
C GLY A 171 9.35 18.86 -6.85
N SER A 172 8.10 18.47 -7.12
CA SER A 172 6.92 19.23 -6.70
C SER A 172 6.13 18.52 -5.60
N VAL A 173 5.56 19.32 -4.70
CA VAL A 173 4.67 18.89 -3.64
C VAL A 173 3.37 19.67 -3.80
N ASP A 174 2.28 18.94 -4.05
CA ASP A 174 0.95 19.49 -4.21
C ASP A 174 0.04 18.90 -3.12
N VAL A 175 -0.43 19.72 -2.18
CA VAL A 175 -1.42 19.32 -1.16
C VAL A 175 -2.71 20.05 -1.45
N VAL A 176 -3.74 19.31 -1.83
CA VAL A 176 -5.04 19.84 -2.27
C VAL A 176 -6.10 19.45 -1.25
N GLY A 177 -6.85 20.44 -0.75
CA GLY A 177 -7.94 20.24 0.21
C GLY A 177 -8.01 21.40 1.20
N ASP A 178 -8.90 21.28 2.18
CA ASP A 178 -9.11 22.30 3.20
C ASP A 178 -8.16 22.04 4.37
N TYR A 179 -6.87 22.32 4.16
CA TYR A 179 -5.83 22.12 5.16
C TYR A 179 -5.18 23.43 5.57
N GLN A 180 -4.98 23.61 6.87
CA GLN A 180 -4.24 24.72 7.43
C GLN A 180 -2.75 24.35 7.52
N PRO A 181 -1.86 25.03 6.78
CA PRO A 181 -0.43 24.81 6.89
C PRO A 181 0.14 25.50 8.14
N ASP A 182 0.94 24.77 8.91
CA ASP A 182 1.74 25.27 10.04
C ASP A 182 3.06 24.49 10.11
N ASN A 183 4.19 25.19 10.04
CA ASN A 183 5.55 24.61 10.17
C ASN A 183 5.79 23.32 9.34
N GLY A 184 5.31 23.30 8.09
CA GLY A 184 5.49 22.14 7.18
C GLY A 184 4.53 20.97 7.45
N VAL A 185 3.52 21.18 8.30
CA VAL A 185 2.42 20.24 8.56
C VAL A 185 1.11 20.86 8.07
N PHE A 186 0.33 20.09 7.32
CA PHE A 186 -0.99 20.48 6.83
C PHE A 186 -2.05 19.75 7.64
N THR A 187 -2.89 20.49 8.36
CA THR A 187 -3.89 19.90 9.27
C THR A 187 -5.30 20.27 8.85
N SER A 188 -6.20 19.31 8.81
CA SER A 188 -7.62 19.56 8.51
C SER A 188 -8.33 20.21 9.72
N PRO A 189 -9.36 21.04 9.51
CA PRO A 189 -10.23 21.49 10.58
C PRO A 189 -10.78 20.33 11.43
N GLY A 190 -10.87 20.54 12.75
CA GLY A 190 -11.46 19.58 13.69
C GLY A 190 -10.65 18.30 13.95
N TYR A 191 -9.40 18.22 13.48
CA TYR A 191 -8.53 17.03 13.59
C TYR A 191 -8.43 16.45 15.01
N ASP A 192 -8.24 17.29 16.03
CA ASP A 192 -8.03 16.84 17.41
C ASP A 192 -9.24 16.11 17.99
N THR A 193 -10.45 16.51 17.56
CA THR A 193 -11.73 15.95 18.00
C THR A 193 -12.30 14.89 17.08
N ALA A 194 -11.73 14.68 15.89
CA ALA A 194 -12.26 13.77 14.89
C ALA A 194 -12.19 12.30 15.35
N ALA A 195 -13.29 11.56 15.15
CA ALA A 195 -13.35 10.12 15.42
C ALA A 195 -12.52 9.32 14.40
N HIS A 196 -12.49 9.79 13.16
CA HIS A 196 -11.76 9.19 12.04
C HIS A 196 -10.66 10.14 11.61
N ARG A 197 -9.41 9.68 11.72
CA ARG A 197 -8.26 10.54 11.45
C ARG A 197 -7.02 9.78 11.01
N VAL A 198 -6.19 10.44 10.21
CA VAL A 198 -4.90 9.94 9.77
C VAL A 198 -3.76 10.88 10.15
N ASP A 199 -2.70 10.29 10.70
CA ASP A 199 -1.37 10.87 10.71
C ASP A 199 -0.60 10.39 9.48
N LEU A 200 -0.45 11.25 8.48
CA LEU A 200 0.14 10.92 7.20
C LEU A 200 1.52 11.58 7.07
N THR A 201 2.55 10.79 6.77
CA THR A 201 3.85 11.29 6.35
C THR A 201 4.16 10.81 4.95
N VAL A 202 4.48 11.72 4.04
CA VAL A 202 4.87 11.40 2.66
C VAL A 202 6.23 11.98 2.34
N ARG A 203 7.16 11.12 1.90
CA ARG A 203 8.53 11.50 1.56
C ARG A 203 8.85 11.10 0.14
N ALA A 204 9.49 11.98 -0.62
CA ALA A 204 10.09 11.62 -1.89
C ALA A 204 11.45 12.28 -2.10
N ASN A 205 12.44 11.51 -2.55
CA ASN A 205 13.75 12.08 -2.88
C ASN A 205 13.69 12.85 -4.21
N VAL A 206 13.15 12.22 -5.26
CA VAL A 206 13.02 12.83 -6.59
C VAL A 206 11.64 12.57 -7.18
N GLY A 207 10.97 13.61 -7.66
CA GLY A 207 9.72 13.50 -8.42
C GLY A 207 8.55 14.26 -7.80
N ARG A 208 7.32 13.77 -7.99
CA ARG A 208 6.10 14.50 -7.61
C ARG A 208 5.37 13.81 -6.47
N ILE A 209 5.00 14.59 -5.45
CA ILE A 209 4.08 14.17 -4.40
C ILE A 209 2.78 14.95 -4.57
N THR A 210 1.67 14.23 -4.65
CA THR A 210 0.32 14.81 -4.65
C THR A 210 -0.47 14.20 -3.51
N VAL A 211 -1.00 15.03 -2.61
CA VAL A 211 -1.95 14.62 -1.57
C VAL A 211 -3.29 15.29 -1.87
N LEU A 212 -4.32 14.46 -2.04
CA LEU A 212 -5.66 14.89 -2.43
C LEU A 212 -6.62 14.60 -1.28
N GLY A 213 -7.10 15.65 -0.60
CA GLY A 213 -8.26 15.62 0.26
C GLY A 213 -9.53 16.01 -0.50
N VAL A 214 -10.67 15.50 -0.05
CA VAL A 214 -11.98 15.96 -0.53
C VAL A 214 -12.26 17.34 0.09
N ARG A 215 -12.63 18.32 -0.73
CA ARG A 215 -13.11 19.62 -0.25
C ARG A 215 -14.48 19.45 0.40
N SER A 216 -14.67 20.04 1.56
CA SER A 216 -16.01 20.14 2.14
C SER A 216 -16.75 21.25 1.39
N LEU A 217 -17.87 20.93 0.74
CA LEU A 217 -18.75 21.92 0.12
C LEU A 217 -19.52 22.71 1.18
#